data_AF-A0AAV0F593-F1
#
_entry.id   AF-A0AAV0F593-F1
#
_cell.length_a   1.000
_cell.length_b   1.000
_cell.length_c   1.000
_cell.angle_alpha   90.00
_cell.angle_beta   90.00
_cell.angle_gamma   90.00
#
_symmetry.space_group_name_H-M   'P 1'
#
loop_
_entity.id
_entity.type
_entity.pdbx_description
1 polymer ?
#
loop_
_entity_poly.entity_id
_entity_poly.type
_entity_poly.pdbx_seq_one_letter_code
_entity_poly.pdbx_strand_id
1 'polypeptide(L)'
;MANSKYEYVKSFEIEDEVMVPNIIVVYINGHDFGRFSEAHRFDTSNDLKALQLMNACGTAVLEEFPDIAFAYGFGNEFSFVFKKETKFYQRRASKIYSLIVSYFTSVFVTKWKCAFPQLELEIPPSFHSRVICCASILVLQAYLMWRQNESHIKNQYATCFWELVKRGMCEVEAKSILKGTHKQEKNELLFQQFSINYKKDVPEIFRQGSCILRKEVEDIVKYLENLAPVRRKRKKVVIVHSENIATANFWNNQESLNKDVGVFREGIENLKSEYIKSFHYESKLMPSTWIVIRIDGCHFHRFCDAHSFEKPNDEQALNLMNSCAVAVVEEFTDIVFAYGVSDEYSFVLNKDSSLYQRRASEIVSSVVSFFSSVYLMKWKEFFPQKDLKYPPYFDGRSVCYPSSKILRDYLAWRQVDCHINNQYNTCFWMLVKSGKSKTESQNILKGTQTPEKIELLSQFGIDYHNLPSIFRFGSSVFWNKEEGPLSAMANCHKRVTVEHSNIIDTNFWKAHPTILEEITHC
;
A
#
# COMPACT_ATOMS: atom_id res chain seq x y z
N MET A 1 -30.60 5.40 18.01
CA MET A 1 -29.80 5.74 16.82
C MET A 1 -29.62 4.47 15.99
N ALA A 2 -29.94 4.47 14.69
CA ALA A 2 -29.87 3.25 13.86
C ALA A 2 -28.50 2.54 13.87
N ASN A 3 -27.42 3.29 14.15
CA ASN A 3 -26.06 2.77 14.19
C ASN A 3 -25.81 1.76 15.34
N SER A 4 -26.49 1.92 16.49
CA SER A 4 -26.25 1.10 17.68
C SER A 4 -26.63 -0.38 17.50
N LYS A 5 -27.48 -0.69 16.51
CA LYS A 5 -27.89 -2.08 16.20
C LYS A 5 -26.70 -2.91 15.68
N TYR A 6 -25.82 -2.30 14.90
CA TYR A 6 -24.74 -3.00 14.20
C TYR A 6 -23.37 -2.72 14.79
N GLU A 7 -23.24 -1.75 15.70
CA GLU A 7 -21.97 -1.32 16.29
C GLU A 7 -21.15 -2.46 16.92
N TYR A 8 -21.81 -3.54 17.38
CA TYR A 8 -21.14 -4.71 17.95
C TYR A 8 -20.12 -5.36 17.00
N VAL A 9 -20.27 -5.22 15.67
CA VAL A 9 -19.33 -5.80 14.68
C VAL A 9 -17.92 -5.20 14.77
N LYS A 10 -17.77 -4.04 15.44
CA LYS A 10 -16.48 -3.42 15.72
C LYS A 10 -15.64 -4.23 16.71
N SER A 11 -16.26 -5.04 17.58
CA SER A 11 -15.53 -5.88 18.54
C SER A 11 -14.71 -7.00 17.89
N PHE A 12 -14.93 -7.27 16.60
CA PHE A 12 -14.14 -8.22 15.81
C PHE A 12 -12.86 -7.60 15.24
N GLU A 13 -12.69 -6.27 15.30
CA GLU A 13 -11.43 -5.63 14.92
C GLU A 13 -10.31 -6.09 15.88
N ILE A 14 -9.20 -6.56 15.32
CA ILE A 14 -8.06 -7.06 16.11
C ILE A 14 -7.16 -5.89 16.49
N GLU A 15 -6.75 -5.83 17.75
CA GLU A 15 -5.65 -4.97 18.18
C GLU A 15 -4.32 -5.59 17.76
N ASP A 16 -3.56 -4.89 16.92
CA ASP A 16 -2.29 -5.36 16.35
C ASP A 16 -1.13 -4.41 16.71
N GLU A 17 -1.14 -3.90 17.94
CA GLU A 17 -0.08 -3.06 18.47
C GLU A 17 1.27 -3.80 18.54
N VAL A 18 2.31 -3.19 17.98
CA VAL A 18 3.68 -3.69 18.11
C VAL A 18 4.24 -3.26 19.47
N MET A 19 4.30 -4.21 20.40
CA MET A 19 4.73 -3.96 21.78
C MET A 19 6.12 -3.31 21.88
N VAL A 20 6.28 -2.38 22.82
CA VAL A 20 7.58 -1.86 23.27
C VAL A 20 8.33 -2.99 23.99
N PRO A 21 9.67 -3.16 23.84
CA PRO A 21 10.64 -2.26 23.20
C PRO A 21 11.00 -2.63 21.75
N ASN A 22 10.15 -3.36 21.02
CA ASN A 22 10.46 -3.79 19.66
C ASN A 22 10.69 -2.59 18.73
N ILE A 23 11.78 -2.62 17.97
CA ILE A 23 12.02 -1.70 16.85
C ILE A 23 11.21 -2.19 15.66
N ILE A 24 10.44 -1.28 15.06
CA ILE A 24 9.57 -1.59 13.92
C ILE A 24 10.38 -1.44 12.64
N VAL A 25 10.39 -2.48 11.80
CA VAL A 25 10.87 -2.40 10.42
C VAL A 25 9.73 -2.72 9.47
N VAL A 26 9.39 -1.81 8.57
CA VAL A 26 8.43 -2.10 7.50
C VAL A 26 9.19 -2.64 6.30
N TYR A 27 8.92 -3.88 5.92
CA TYR A 27 9.47 -4.51 4.74
C TYR A 27 8.47 -4.42 3.59
N ILE A 28 8.90 -3.94 2.43
CA ILE A 28 8.17 -3.87 1.16
C ILE A 28 8.85 -4.75 0.13
N ASN A 29 8.08 -5.46 -0.67
CA ASN A 29 8.56 -6.25 -1.81
C ASN A 29 7.58 -6.20 -2.98
N GLY A 30 8.08 -6.03 -4.20
CA GLY A 30 7.26 -6.04 -5.41
C GLY A 30 6.51 -7.36 -5.59
N HIS A 31 5.20 -7.29 -5.82
CA HIS A 31 4.36 -8.42 -6.18
C HIS A 31 4.48 -8.70 -7.69
N ASP A 32 4.69 -9.96 -8.06
CA ASP A 32 4.85 -10.42 -9.44
C ASP A 32 5.72 -9.50 -10.33
N PHE A 33 6.82 -9.01 -9.73
CA PHE A 33 7.66 -8.01 -10.39
C PHE A 33 8.43 -8.56 -11.59
N GLY A 34 8.47 -9.88 -11.76
CA GLY A 34 8.95 -10.54 -12.98
C GLY A 34 8.06 -10.19 -14.17
N ARG A 35 6.76 -10.48 -14.06
CA ARG A 35 5.75 -10.10 -15.07
C ARG A 35 5.74 -8.59 -15.31
N PHE A 36 5.84 -7.79 -14.24
CA PHE A 36 5.92 -6.32 -14.36
C PHE A 36 7.15 -5.88 -15.17
N SER A 37 8.32 -6.45 -14.88
CA SER A 37 9.57 -6.09 -15.57
C SER A 37 9.57 -6.54 -17.03
N GLU A 38 9.00 -7.70 -17.33
CA GLU A 38 8.83 -8.23 -18.69
C GLU A 38 7.89 -7.34 -19.52
N ALA A 39 6.73 -6.98 -18.98
CA ALA A 39 5.75 -6.13 -19.66
C ALA A 39 6.35 -4.76 -20.03
N HIS A 40 7.19 -4.20 -19.16
CA HIS A 40 7.82 -2.89 -19.36
C HIS A 40 9.25 -2.97 -19.93
N ARG A 41 9.72 -4.16 -20.33
CA ARG A 41 11.01 -4.40 -21.01
C ARG A 41 12.22 -3.83 -20.25
N PHE A 42 12.27 -4.06 -18.94
CA PHE A 42 13.44 -3.67 -18.13
C PHE A 42 14.70 -4.43 -18.56
N ASP A 43 15.87 -3.82 -18.37
CA ASP A 43 17.15 -4.53 -18.58
C ASP A 43 17.20 -5.75 -17.65
N THR A 44 17.42 -6.91 -18.25
CA THR A 44 17.36 -8.20 -17.59
C THR A 44 18.43 -8.35 -16.51
N SER A 45 19.61 -7.76 -16.71
CA SER A 45 20.73 -7.93 -15.80
C SER A 45 20.66 -7.02 -14.57
N ASN A 46 20.21 -5.77 -14.75
CA ASN A 46 20.14 -4.74 -13.71
C ASN A 46 19.67 -3.38 -14.30
N ASP A 47 18.37 -3.07 -14.26
CA ASP A 47 17.86 -1.80 -14.76
C ASP A 47 18.14 -0.64 -13.77
N LEU A 48 19.08 0.24 -14.14
CA LEU A 48 19.46 1.40 -13.32
C LEU A 48 18.29 2.37 -13.10
N LYS A 49 17.44 2.58 -14.11
CA LYS A 49 16.30 3.50 -14.00
C LYS A 49 15.24 2.94 -13.06
N ALA A 50 14.99 1.63 -13.12
CA ALA A 50 14.09 0.97 -12.19
C ALA A 50 14.57 1.10 -10.75
N LEU A 51 15.87 0.89 -10.48
CA LEU A 51 16.42 1.09 -9.14
C LEU A 51 16.41 2.55 -8.71
N GLN A 52 16.68 3.50 -9.61
CA GLN A 52 16.57 4.92 -9.31
C GLN A 52 15.13 5.32 -8.97
N LEU A 53 14.13 4.75 -9.65
CA LEU A 53 12.72 4.93 -9.32
C LEU A 53 12.39 4.38 -7.94
N MET A 54 12.80 3.14 -7.63
CA MET A 54 12.64 2.53 -6.31
C MET A 54 13.29 3.38 -5.20
N ASN A 55 14.50 3.88 -5.45
CA ASN A 55 15.21 4.80 -4.56
C ASN A 55 14.50 6.14 -4.38
N ALA A 56 13.91 6.68 -5.45
CA ALA A 56 13.12 7.90 -5.39
C ALA A 56 11.82 7.72 -4.60
N CYS A 57 11.27 6.50 -4.56
CA CYS A 57 10.14 6.14 -3.70
C CYS A 57 10.58 6.02 -2.24
N GLY A 58 11.67 5.29 -1.96
CA GLY A 58 12.22 5.17 -0.61
C GLY A 58 12.64 6.52 -0.02
N THR A 59 13.17 7.43 -0.85
CA THR A 59 13.49 8.80 -0.45
C THR A 59 12.23 9.57 -0.07
N ALA A 60 11.20 9.52 -0.91
CA ALA A 60 9.93 10.20 -0.64
C ALA A 60 9.25 9.68 0.64
N VAL A 61 9.31 8.37 0.90
CA VAL A 61 8.82 7.76 2.15
C VAL A 61 9.58 8.34 3.35
N LEU A 62 10.91 8.46 3.29
CA LEU A 62 11.67 9.10 4.37
C LEU A 62 11.34 10.59 4.51
N GLU A 63 11.01 11.30 3.44
CA GLU A 63 10.63 12.71 3.50
C GLU A 63 9.24 12.89 4.14
N GLU A 64 8.27 12.06 3.76
CA GLU A 64 6.87 12.12 4.22
C GLU A 64 6.69 11.63 5.67
N PHE A 65 7.49 10.65 6.09
CA PHE A 65 7.36 10.01 7.42
C PHE A 65 8.59 10.27 8.30
N PRO A 66 8.57 11.36 9.12
CA PRO A 66 9.67 11.71 10.03
C PRO A 66 10.03 10.64 11.07
N ASP A 67 9.11 9.71 11.36
CA ASP A 67 9.31 8.60 12.28
C ASP A 67 10.18 7.47 11.72
N ILE A 68 10.43 7.45 10.40
CA ILE A 68 11.36 6.50 9.79
C ILE A 68 12.77 7.07 9.87
N ALA A 69 13.72 6.38 10.49
CA ALA A 69 15.08 6.84 10.71
C ALA A 69 16.04 6.45 9.58
N PHE A 70 15.85 5.26 9.00
CA PHE A 70 16.74 4.65 8.02
C PHE A 70 15.91 3.80 7.04
N ALA A 71 16.37 3.71 5.79
CA ALA A 71 15.86 2.71 4.85
C ALA A 71 17.00 2.03 4.11
N TYR A 72 16.77 0.77 3.74
CA TYR A 72 17.66 -0.01 2.88
C TYR A 72 16.85 -0.69 1.79
N GLY A 73 17.25 -0.56 0.53
CA GLY A 73 16.57 -1.22 -0.59
C GLY A 73 17.53 -1.73 -1.64
N PHE A 74 17.12 -2.81 -2.31
CA PHE A 74 17.81 -3.38 -3.46
C PHE A 74 16.80 -4.14 -4.32
N GLY A 75 17.05 -4.28 -5.62
CA GLY A 75 16.07 -4.91 -6.51
C GLY A 75 14.68 -4.27 -6.40
N ASN A 76 13.67 -5.08 -6.12
CA ASN A 76 12.27 -4.69 -5.98
C ASN A 76 11.81 -4.59 -4.51
N GLU A 77 12.72 -4.48 -3.55
CA GLU A 77 12.41 -4.51 -2.11
C GLU A 77 13.01 -3.32 -1.34
N PHE A 78 12.36 -2.97 -0.23
CA PHE A 78 12.79 -1.91 0.68
C PHE A 78 12.45 -2.28 2.13
N SER A 79 13.33 -1.91 3.05
CA SER A 79 13.14 -2.00 4.50
C SER A 79 13.23 -0.62 5.11
N PHE A 80 12.20 -0.19 5.86
CA PHE A 80 12.13 1.09 6.53
C PHE A 80 12.19 0.90 8.05
N VAL A 81 13.26 1.36 8.67
CA VAL A 81 13.49 1.25 10.11
C VAL A 81 12.92 2.48 10.80
N PHE A 82 11.95 2.26 11.69
CA PHE A 82 11.36 3.32 12.50
C PHE A 82 12.24 3.65 13.70
N LYS A 83 12.08 4.89 14.19
CA LYS A 83 12.64 5.33 15.47
C LYS A 83 12.21 4.38 16.59
N LYS A 84 13.12 4.07 17.50
CA LYS A 84 12.88 3.13 18.60
C LYS A 84 11.66 3.52 19.43
N GLU A 85 11.54 4.81 19.75
CA GLU A 85 10.49 5.37 20.60
C GLU A 85 9.24 5.84 19.82
N THR A 86 9.06 5.41 18.56
CA THR A 86 7.92 5.85 17.74
C THR A 86 6.59 5.50 18.39
N LYS A 87 5.66 6.46 18.32
CA LYS A 87 4.23 6.31 18.67
C LYS A 87 3.33 6.41 17.43
N PHE A 88 3.94 6.33 16.24
CA PHE A 88 3.25 6.50 14.96
C PHE A 88 2.02 5.58 14.89
N TYR A 89 0.83 6.18 14.75
CA TYR A 89 -0.48 5.50 14.79
C TYR A 89 -0.68 4.50 15.93
N GLN A 90 -0.18 4.81 17.13
CA GLN A 90 -0.25 3.92 18.30
C GLN A 90 0.38 2.55 18.02
N ARG A 91 1.39 2.51 17.13
CA ARG A 91 2.17 1.31 16.81
C ARG A 91 1.34 0.15 16.23
N ARG A 92 0.15 0.42 15.69
CA ARG A 92 -0.72 -0.57 15.03
C ARG A 92 -0.09 -1.06 13.72
N ALA A 93 0.26 -2.34 13.66
CA ALA A 93 1.01 -2.91 12.55
C ALA A 93 0.32 -2.69 11.19
N SER A 94 -0.97 -3.01 11.10
CA SER A 94 -1.83 -2.82 9.92
C SER A 94 -1.78 -1.40 9.38
N LYS A 95 -2.01 -0.41 10.25
CA LYS A 95 -1.96 1.00 9.87
C LYS A 95 -0.57 1.39 9.36
N ILE A 96 0.49 0.91 10.01
CA ILE A 96 1.87 1.24 9.65
C ILE A 96 2.24 0.66 8.28
N TYR A 97 2.18 -0.66 8.09
CA TYR A 97 2.69 -1.24 6.84
C TYR A 97 1.84 -0.85 5.62
N SER A 98 0.52 -0.67 5.79
CA SER A 98 -0.40 -0.32 4.71
C SER A 98 -0.20 1.13 4.23
N LEU A 99 -0.01 2.07 5.15
CA LEU A 99 0.27 3.47 4.79
C LEU A 99 1.61 3.62 4.06
N ILE A 100 2.66 2.97 4.57
CA ILE A 100 3.99 3.07 3.95
C ILE A 100 3.98 2.44 2.55
N VAL A 101 3.36 1.28 2.37
CA VAL A 101 3.31 0.64 1.05
C VAL A 101 2.41 1.38 0.08
N SER A 102 1.24 1.86 0.52
CA SER A 102 0.37 2.66 -0.33
C SER A 102 1.06 3.93 -0.81
N TYR A 103 1.71 4.68 0.10
CA TYR A 103 2.45 5.88 -0.30
C TYR A 103 3.65 5.55 -1.20
N PHE A 104 4.40 4.49 -0.91
CA PHE A 104 5.49 4.02 -1.76
C PHE A 104 5.00 3.74 -3.19
N THR A 105 3.91 2.98 -3.33
CA THR A 105 3.28 2.66 -4.62
C THR A 105 2.78 3.92 -5.33
N SER A 106 2.17 4.84 -4.59
CA SER A 106 1.67 6.07 -5.18
C SER A 106 2.77 6.96 -5.73
N VAL A 107 3.90 7.04 -5.02
CA VAL A 107 5.10 7.73 -5.51
C VAL A 107 5.69 7.00 -6.72
N PHE A 108 5.70 5.67 -6.72
CA PHE A 108 6.20 4.87 -7.85
C PHE A 108 5.44 5.22 -9.14
N VAL A 109 4.10 5.19 -9.10
CA VAL A 109 3.27 5.54 -10.26
C VAL A 109 3.45 7.00 -10.65
N THR A 110 3.46 7.92 -9.68
CA THR A 110 3.61 9.36 -9.95
C THR A 110 4.95 9.70 -10.60
N LYS A 111 6.04 9.03 -10.20
CA LYS A 111 7.39 9.25 -10.73
C LYS A 111 7.71 8.40 -11.96
N TRP A 112 6.81 7.52 -12.39
CA TRP A 112 7.03 6.62 -13.53
C TRP A 112 7.45 7.37 -14.78
N LYS A 113 6.69 8.37 -15.21
CA LYS A 113 6.98 9.14 -16.44
C LYS A 113 8.30 9.90 -16.40
N CYS A 114 8.74 10.32 -15.21
CA CYS A 114 10.05 10.94 -15.06
C CYS A 114 11.19 9.93 -15.23
N ALA A 115 11.02 8.69 -14.75
CA ALA A 115 12.01 7.63 -14.87
C ALA A 115 12.00 6.97 -16.28
N PHE A 116 10.81 6.80 -16.85
CA PHE A 116 10.58 6.14 -18.13
C PHE A 116 9.68 6.98 -19.05
N PRO A 117 10.20 8.08 -19.65
CA PRO A 117 9.40 8.99 -20.47
C PRO A 117 8.73 8.35 -21.69
N GLN A 118 9.33 7.27 -22.21
CA GLN A 118 8.91 6.59 -23.43
C GLN A 118 8.09 5.33 -23.17
N LEU A 119 7.84 4.96 -21.90
CA LEU A 119 7.06 3.79 -21.55
C LEU A 119 5.74 4.23 -20.89
N GLU A 120 4.64 3.67 -21.38
CA GLU A 120 3.38 3.71 -20.65
C GLU A 120 3.44 2.73 -19.48
N LEU A 121 2.77 3.08 -18.38
CA LEU A 121 2.58 2.16 -17.27
C LEU A 121 1.35 1.32 -17.59
N GLU A 122 1.54 0.14 -18.16
CA GLU A 122 0.45 -0.70 -18.66
C GLU A 122 -0.18 -1.53 -17.55
N ILE A 123 0.66 -2.08 -16.68
CA ILE A 123 0.22 -2.94 -15.56
C ILE A 123 0.34 -2.13 -14.27
N PRO A 124 -0.72 -2.07 -13.43
CA PRO A 124 -0.63 -1.45 -12.12
C PRO A 124 0.42 -2.15 -11.26
N PRO A 125 1.45 -1.44 -10.76
CA PRO A 125 2.40 -2.04 -9.84
C PRO A 125 1.69 -2.37 -8.53
N SER A 126 2.06 -3.50 -7.94
CA SER A 126 1.60 -3.95 -6.63
C SER A 126 2.77 -4.39 -5.78
N PHE A 127 2.63 -4.25 -4.47
CA PHE A 127 3.69 -4.49 -3.50
C PHE A 127 3.12 -5.13 -2.24
N HIS A 128 3.81 -6.14 -1.75
CA HIS A 128 3.58 -6.71 -0.43
C HIS A 128 4.29 -5.90 0.63
N SER A 129 3.71 -5.83 1.82
CA SER A 129 4.30 -5.14 2.96
C SER A 129 3.94 -5.80 4.27
N ARG A 130 4.88 -5.75 5.21
CA ARG A 130 4.70 -6.29 6.56
C ARG A 130 5.59 -5.60 7.58
N VAL A 131 5.24 -5.73 8.85
CA VAL A 131 6.10 -5.32 9.96
C VAL A 131 6.99 -6.49 10.39
N ILE A 132 8.28 -6.22 10.53
CA ILE A 132 9.25 -7.06 11.22
C ILE A 132 9.52 -6.43 12.59
N CYS A 133 9.33 -7.21 13.64
CA CYS A 133 9.57 -6.79 15.02
C CYS A 133 11.00 -7.16 15.42
N CYS A 134 11.87 -6.17 15.58
CA CYS A 134 13.23 -6.38 16.08
C CYS A 134 13.28 -6.13 17.59
N ALA A 135 13.31 -7.20 18.39
CA ALA A 135 13.26 -7.12 19.86
C ALA A 135 14.43 -6.35 20.51
N SER A 136 15.53 -6.16 19.78
CA SER A 136 16.68 -5.37 20.24
C SER A 136 17.46 -4.79 19.06
N ILE A 137 18.40 -3.89 19.38
CA ILE A 137 19.31 -3.32 18.39
C ILE A 137 20.17 -4.40 17.69
N LEU A 138 20.52 -5.47 18.40
CA LEU A 138 21.24 -6.61 17.84
C LEU A 138 20.39 -7.37 16.81
N VAL A 139 19.09 -7.53 17.07
CA VAL A 139 18.17 -8.18 16.12
C VAL A 139 17.99 -7.31 14.87
N LEU A 140 17.93 -5.98 15.02
CA LEU A 140 17.92 -5.06 13.88
C LEU A 140 19.20 -5.16 13.06
N GLN A 141 20.37 -5.17 13.72
CA GLN A 141 21.66 -5.32 13.05
C GLN A 141 21.73 -6.64 12.28
N ALA A 142 21.23 -7.74 12.85
CA ALA A 142 21.12 -9.04 12.18
C ALA A 142 20.19 -8.98 10.96
N TYR A 143 19.04 -8.32 11.09
CA TYR A 143 18.11 -8.14 9.97
C TYR A 143 18.74 -7.38 8.80
N LEU A 144 19.44 -6.27 9.08
CA LEU A 144 20.11 -5.47 8.05
C LEU A 144 21.28 -6.23 7.39
N MET A 145 22.07 -6.95 8.18
CA MET A 145 23.11 -7.85 7.66
C MET A 145 22.51 -8.90 6.72
N TRP A 146 21.38 -9.49 7.11
CA TRP A 146 20.67 -10.46 6.29
C TRP A 146 20.20 -9.86 4.96
N ARG A 147 19.53 -8.69 4.97
CA ARG A 147 19.08 -8.04 3.74
C ARG A 147 20.25 -7.72 2.81
N GLN A 148 21.36 -7.20 3.34
CA GLN A 148 22.51 -6.87 2.50
C GLN A 148 23.21 -8.10 1.94
N ASN A 149 23.30 -9.20 2.71
CA ASN A 149 23.80 -10.47 2.20
C ASN A 149 22.92 -11.03 1.07
N GLU A 150 21.59 -10.94 1.20
CA GLU A 150 20.64 -11.31 0.15
C GLU A 150 20.86 -10.46 -1.11
N SER A 151 21.07 -9.15 -0.97
CA SER A 151 21.42 -8.25 -2.09
C SER A 151 22.66 -8.75 -2.83
N HIS A 152 23.73 -9.07 -2.10
CA HIS A 152 24.96 -9.57 -2.70
C HIS A 152 24.78 -10.88 -3.45
N ILE A 153 24.10 -11.84 -2.82
CA ILE A 153 23.89 -13.18 -3.38
C ILE A 153 23.03 -13.09 -4.64
N LYS A 154 21.91 -12.37 -4.57
CA LYS A 154 20.98 -12.21 -5.70
C LYS A 154 21.63 -11.47 -6.85
N ASN A 155 22.31 -10.35 -6.58
CA ASN A 155 22.95 -9.57 -7.65
C ASN A 155 24.08 -10.34 -8.34
N GLN A 156 24.94 -11.03 -7.57
CA GLN A 156 26.02 -11.84 -8.14
C GLN A 156 25.46 -12.99 -8.99
N TYR A 157 24.43 -13.69 -8.49
CA TYR A 157 23.75 -14.74 -9.24
C TYR A 157 23.14 -14.19 -10.53
N ALA A 158 22.39 -13.08 -10.45
CA ALA A 158 21.74 -12.46 -11.61
C ALA A 158 22.77 -12.02 -12.66
N THR A 159 23.89 -11.43 -12.23
CA THR A 159 24.98 -11.03 -13.13
C THR A 159 25.51 -12.25 -13.90
N CYS A 160 25.85 -13.34 -13.20
CA CYS A 160 26.30 -14.56 -13.87
C CYS A 160 25.23 -15.13 -14.81
N PHE A 161 23.98 -15.20 -14.33
CA PHE A 161 22.87 -15.79 -15.07
C PHE A 161 22.64 -15.08 -16.40
N TRP A 162 22.56 -13.75 -16.37
CA TRP A 162 22.29 -12.98 -17.58
C TRP A 162 23.48 -12.90 -18.53
N GLU A 163 24.72 -12.94 -18.04
CA GLU A 163 25.89 -13.06 -18.94
C GLU A 163 25.94 -14.43 -19.65
N LEU A 164 25.55 -15.51 -18.97
CA LEU A 164 25.40 -16.82 -19.62
C LEU A 164 24.29 -16.79 -20.68
N VAL A 165 23.14 -16.18 -20.38
CA VAL A 165 22.03 -16.04 -21.34
C VAL A 165 22.42 -15.17 -22.54
N LYS A 166 23.11 -14.04 -22.31
CA LYS A 166 23.64 -13.16 -23.39
C LYS A 166 24.64 -13.89 -24.29
N ARG A 167 25.37 -14.88 -23.76
CA ARG A 167 26.27 -15.76 -24.53
C ARG A 167 25.52 -16.80 -25.39
N GLY A 168 24.19 -16.82 -25.34
CA GLY A 168 23.34 -17.70 -26.14
C GLY A 168 22.90 -18.98 -25.42
N MET A 169 23.14 -19.11 -24.11
CA MET A 169 22.62 -20.22 -23.33
C MET A 169 21.12 -20.03 -23.06
N CYS A 170 20.37 -21.14 -23.02
CA CYS A 170 18.99 -21.04 -22.56
C CYS A 170 18.94 -20.89 -21.03
N GLU A 171 17.83 -20.36 -20.51
CA GLU A 171 17.69 -20.13 -19.06
C GLU A 171 17.82 -21.40 -18.21
N VAL A 172 17.39 -22.55 -18.72
CA VAL A 172 17.42 -23.83 -18.00
C VAL A 172 18.86 -24.28 -17.81
N GLU A 173 19.69 -24.16 -18.85
CA GLU A 173 21.11 -24.48 -18.79
C GLU A 173 21.86 -23.52 -17.86
N ALA A 174 21.61 -22.22 -17.98
CA ALA A 174 22.21 -21.22 -17.10
C ALA A 174 21.85 -21.46 -15.62
N LYS A 175 20.58 -21.80 -15.32
CA LYS A 175 20.14 -22.20 -13.97
C LYS A 175 20.87 -23.45 -13.48
N SER A 176 21.09 -24.43 -14.35
CA SER A 176 21.78 -25.68 -14.01
C SER A 176 23.26 -25.45 -13.68
N ILE A 177 23.97 -24.65 -14.48
CA ILE A 177 25.39 -24.29 -14.23
C ILE A 177 25.55 -23.57 -12.89
N LEU A 178 24.65 -22.64 -12.58
CA LEU A 178 24.75 -21.86 -11.35
C LEU A 178 24.21 -22.59 -10.12
N LYS A 179 23.56 -23.74 -10.29
CA LYS A 179 22.97 -24.50 -9.20
C LYS A 179 24.07 -25.01 -8.26
N GLY A 180 23.94 -24.72 -6.97
CA GLY A 180 24.89 -25.14 -5.95
C GLY A 180 26.20 -24.34 -5.91
N THR A 181 26.41 -23.40 -6.83
CA THR A 181 27.65 -22.62 -6.87
C THR A 181 27.78 -21.63 -5.72
N HIS A 182 28.97 -21.58 -5.15
CA HIS A 182 29.38 -20.67 -4.09
C HIS A 182 29.81 -19.30 -4.65
N LYS A 183 29.99 -18.32 -3.75
CA LYS A 183 30.38 -16.94 -4.10
C LYS A 183 31.68 -16.87 -4.88
N GLN A 184 32.67 -17.69 -4.53
CA GLN A 184 33.97 -17.70 -5.19
C GLN A 184 33.87 -18.24 -6.62
N GLU A 185 33.17 -19.35 -6.82
CA GLU A 185 32.95 -19.94 -8.14
C GLU A 185 32.22 -18.98 -9.09
N LYS A 186 31.23 -18.22 -8.59
CA LYS A 186 30.56 -17.17 -9.37
C LYS A 186 31.50 -16.04 -9.77
N ASN A 187 32.41 -15.62 -8.88
CA ASN A 187 33.41 -14.60 -9.21
C ASN A 187 34.40 -15.11 -10.26
N GLU A 188 34.86 -16.36 -10.12
CA GLU A 188 35.76 -17.01 -11.07
C GLU A 188 35.09 -17.16 -12.44
N LEU A 189 33.80 -17.54 -12.48
CA LEU A 189 33.02 -17.61 -13.71
C LEU A 189 32.91 -16.23 -14.40
N LEU A 190 32.57 -15.18 -13.66
CA LEU A 190 32.52 -13.81 -14.21
C LEU A 190 33.87 -13.36 -14.75
N PHE A 191 34.94 -13.61 -14.00
CA PHE A 191 36.28 -13.16 -14.36
C PHE A 191 36.85 -13.96 -15.54
N GLN A 192 36.82 -15.29 -15.48
CA GLN A 192 37.47 -16.14 -16.48
C GLN A 192 36.68 -16.22 -17.79
N GLN A 193 35.35 -16.28 -17.73
CA GLN A 193 34.54 -16.46 -18.94
C GLN A 193 34.08 -15.15 -19.57
N PHE A 194 33.90 -14.10 -18.77
CA PHE A 194 33.34 -12.83 -19.23
C PHE A 194 34.30 -11.65 -19.05
N SER A 195 35.47 -11.85 -18.45
CA SER A 195 36.42 -10.77 -18.11
C SER A 195 35.80 -9.67 -17.22
N ILE A 196 34.79 -10.02 -16.40
CA ILE A 196 34.12 -9.10 -15.49
C ILE A 196 34.66 -9.29 -14.08
N ASN A 197 35.29 -8.26 -13.53
CA ASN A 197 35.61 -8.18 -12.12
C ASN A 197 34.41 -7.62 -11.35
N TYR A 198 33.67 -8.50 -10.66
CA TYR A 198 32.47 -8.12 -9.92
C TYR A 198 32.68 -6.91 -9.00
N LYS A 199 33.79 -6.84 -8.24
CA LYS A 199 34.03 -5.74 -7.30
C LYS A 199 34.31 -4.41 -8.00
N LYS A 200 34.98 -4.43 -9.15
CA LYS A 200 35.44 -3.22 -9.85
C LYS A 200 34.45 -2.74 -10.91
N ASP A 201 33.88 -3.67 -11.66
CA ASP A 201 33.18 -3.36 -12.91
C ASP A 201 31.66 -3.25 -12.71
N VAL A 202 31.11 -3.87 -11.66
CA VAL A 202 29.68 -3.75 -11.32
C VAL A 202 29.46 -2.55 -10.40
N PRO A 203 28.57 -1.60 -10.75
CA PRO A 203 28.29 -0.42 -9.93
C PRO A 203 27.84 -0.74 -8.50
N GLU A 204 28.19 0.13 -7.56
CA GLU A 204 27.89 -0.05 -6.13
C GLU A 204 26.40 -0.13 -5.83
N ILE A 205 25.55 0.59 -6.57
CA ILE A 205 24.09 0.54 -6.41
C ILE A 205 23.53 -0.87 -6.57
N PHE A 206 24.09 -1.66 -7.50
CA PHE A 206 23.68 -3.05 -7.73
C PHE A 206 24.29 -4.00 -6.71
N ARG A 207 25.57 -3.79 -6.37
CA ARG A 207 26.27 -4.68 -5.44
C ARG A 207 25.79 -4.52 -4.01
N GLN A 208 25.69 -3.28 -3.55
CA GLN A 208 25.53 -2.91 -2.15
C GLN A 208 24.07 -2.64 -1.77
N GLY A 209 23.21 -2.37 -2.76
CA GLY A 209 21.91 -1.75 -2.53
C GLY A 209 22.06 -0.29 -2.13
N SER A 210 20.95 0.32 -1.71
CA SER A 210 20.85 1.74 -1.43
C SER A 210 20.41 1.99 0.00
N CYS A 211 21.22 2.74 0.76
CA CYS A 211 20.90 3.19 2.11
C CYS A 211 20.37 4.61 2.06
N ILE A 212 19.20 4.85 2.62
CA ILE A 212 18.58 6.16 2.67
C ILE A 212 18.51 6.61 4.13
N LEU A 213 19.12 7.74 4.45
CA LEU A 213 19.17 8.26 5.82
C LEU A 213 19.24 9.79 5.82
N ARG A 214 18.93 10.41 6.96
CA ARG A 214 19.03 11.87 7.11
C ARG A 214 20.42 12.26 7.61
N LYS A 215 21.12 13.10 6.84
CA LYS A 215 22.39 13.72 7.28
C LYS A 215 22.18 15.20 7.55
N GLU A 216 22.88 15.72 8.55
CA GLU A 216 23.02 17.16 8.70
C GLU A 216 23.96 17.71 7.63
N VAL A 217 23.46 18.65 6.85
CA VAL A 217 24.22 19.36 5.81
C VAL A 217 24.09 20.85 6.02
N GLU A 218 25.16 21.59 5.75
CA GLU A 218 25.11 23.06 5.70
C GLU A 218 24.44 23.49 4.40
N ASP A 219 23.34 24.22 4.51
CA ASP A 219 22.59 24.74 3.37
C ASP A 219 22.64 26.26 3.35
N ILE A 220 22.86 26.86 2.18
CA ILE A 220 22.80 28.31 2.01
C ILE A 220 21.33 28.69 1.89
N VAL A 221 20.79 29.39 2.89
CA VAL A 221 19.35 29.71 2.96
C VAL A 221 19.03 31.03 2.29
N LYS A 222 19.98 31.97 2.29
CA LYS A 222 19.88 33.27 1.61
C LYS A 222 21.27 33.89 1.46
N TYR A 223 21.38 34.85 0.56
CA TYR A 223 22.53 35.74 0.49
C TYR A 223 22.16 37.07 1.17
N LEU A 224 23.08 37.63 1.94
CA LEU A 224 22.97 38.99 2.47
C LEU A 224 23.17 40.01 1.33
N GLU A 225 22.84 41.29 1.57
CA GLU A 225 23.03 42.37 0.57
C GLU A 225 24.48 42.50 0.08
N ASN A 226 25.45 42.08 0.90
CA ASN A 226 26.86 41.99 0.53
C ASN A 226 27.26 40.67 -0.16
N LEU A 227 26.28 39.89 -0.66
CA LEU A 227 26.45 38.57 -1.29
C LEU A 227 27.07 37.50 -0.37
N ALA A 228 27.14 37.72 0.95
CA ALA A 228 27.60 36.71 1.88
C ALA A 228 26.52 35.63 2.12
N PRO A 229 26.85 34.32 2.02
CA PRO A 229 25.88 33.25 2.19
C PRO A 229 25.54 33.02 3.67
N VAL A 230 24.25 33.02 4.01
CA VAL A 230 23.75 32.61 5.32
C VAL A 230 23.56 31.10 5.33
N ARG A 231 24.47 30.40 6.00
CA ARG A 231 24.43 28.94 6.14
C ARG A 231 23.61 28.51 7.35
N ARG A 232 22.77 27.49 7.19
CA ARG A 232 22.09 26.81 8.30
C ARG A 232 22.23 25.31 8.15
N LYS A 233 22.47 24.62 9.27
CA LYS A 233 22.40 23.15 9.30
C LYS A 233 20.96 22.71 9.11
N ARG A 234 20.73 21.85 8.12
CA ARG A 234 19.44 21.21 7.85
C ARG A 234 19.65 19.72 7.70
N LYS A 235 18.66 18.93 8.12
CA LYS A 235 18.64 17.49 7.85
C LYS A 235 18.12 17.27 6.44
N LYS A 236 18.95 16.75 5.55
CA LYS A 236 18.54 16.31 4.21
C LYS A 236 18.58 14.79 4.12
N VAL A 237 17.63 14.22 3.38
CA VAL A 237 17.64 12.80 3.04
C VAL A 237 18.70 12.58 1.97
N VAL A 238 19.59 11.62 2.18
CA VAL A 238 20.67 11.27 1.24
C VAL A 238 20.68 9.77 1.00
N ILE A 239 21.15 9.39 -0.19
CA ILE A 239 21.39 8.00 -0.55
C ILE A 239 22.89 7.73 -0.45
N VAL A 240 23.24 6.61 0.19
CA VAL A 240 24.61 6.15 0.38
C VAL A 240 24.69 4.67 -0.02
N HIS A 241 25.78 4.29 -0.66
CA HIS A 241 26.13 2.89 -0.92
C HIS A 241 27.32 2.53 -0.03
N SER A 242 27.25 1.40 0.68
CA SER A 242 28.28 1.01 1.65
C SER A 242 28.50 -0.49 1.60
N GLU A 243 29.76 -0.92 1.67
CA GLU A 243 30.14 -2.34 1.65
C GLU A 243 29.52 -3.16 2.80
N ASN A 244 29.29 -2.54 3.97
CA ASN A 244 28.65 -3.24 5.08
C ASN A 244 27.89 -2.28 6.01
N ILE A 245 26.57 -2.28 5.89
CA ILE A 245 25.65 -1.39 6.61
C ILE A 245 25.41 -1.84 8.06
N ALA A 246 25.74 -3.08 8.37
CA ALA A 246 25.57 -3.68 9.69
C ALA A 246 26.84 -3.56 10.55
N THR A 247 27.88 -2.86 10.08
CA THR A 247 29.07 -2.56 10.90
C THR A 247 28.83 -1.37 11.84
N ALA A 248 29.47 -1.43 13.01
CA ALA A 248 29.54 -0.30 13.92
C ALA A 248 30.16 0.94 13.24
N ASN A 249 31.16 0.76 12.38
CA ASN A 249 31.79 1.87 11.67
C ASN A 249 30.82 2.59 10.73
N PHE A 250 30.04 1.88 9.91
CA PHE A 250 29.05 2.54 9.06
C PHE A 250 27.94 3.20 9.89
N TRP A 251 27.34 2.42 10.81
CA TRP A 251 26.13 2.82 11.54
C TRP A 251 26.40 3.93 12.55
N ASN A 252 27.42 3.76 13.40
CA ASN A 252 27.68 4.69 14.50
C ASN A 252 28.29 6.01 14.03
N ASN A 253 28.82 6.07 12.81
CA ASN A 253 29.24 7.33 12.18
C ASN A 253 28.04 8.20 11.73
N GLN A 254 26.80 7.68 11.80
CA GLN A 254 25.59 8.45 11.52
C GLN A 254 24.96 8.95 12.84
N GLU A 255 25.22 10.21 13.22
CA GLU A 255 24.74 10.79 14.47
C GLU A 255 23.21 10.67 14.65
N SER A 256 22.45 10.86 13.57
CA SER A 256 21.00 10.72 13.57
C SER A 256 20.55 9.31 13.97
N LEU A 257 21.20 8.26 13.47
CA LEU A 257 20.82 6.88 13.73
C LEU A 257 21.09 6.47 15.18
N ASN A 258 22.22 6.93 15.74
CA ASN A 258 22.56 6.70 17.13
C ASN A 258 21.50 7.26 18.07
N LYS A 259 21.00 8.47 17.76
CA LYS A 259 19.95 9.14 18.55
C LYS A 259 18.57 8.50 18.35
N ASP A 260 18.22 8.21 17.11
CA ASP A 260 16.86 7.82 16.72
C ASP A 260 16.57 6.32 16.93
N VAL A 261 17.60 5.48 16.86
CA VAL A 261 17.47 4.02 16.89
C VAL A 261 18.37 3.38 17.95
N GLY A 262 19.66 3.75 17.98
CA GLY A 262 20.66 3.21 18.90
C GLY A 262 21.98 2.86 18.22
N VAL A 263 22.94 2.32 18.98
CA VAL A 263 24.30 2.02 18.52
C VAL A 263 24.52 0.52 18.26
N PHE A 264 25.31 0.19 17.24
CA PHE A 264 25.79 -1.17 17.00
C PHE A 264 27.08 -1.40 17.79
N ARG A 265 27.12 -2.44 18.64
CA ARG A 265 28.23 -2.67 19.58
C ARG A 265 29.27 -3.66 19.07
N GLU A 266 28.83 -4.80 18.54
CA GLU A 266 29.69 -5.90 18.10
C GLU A 266 29.42 -6.25 16.64
N GLY A 267 30.41 -6.82 15.94
CA GLY A 267 30.20 -7.39 14.62
C GLY A 267 29.44 -8.71 14.72
N ILE A 268 28.41 -8.90 13.89
CA ILE A 268 27.73 -10.19 13.78
C ILE A 268 28.54 -11.03 12.78
N GLU A 269 29.33 -11.98 13.29
CA GLU A 269 30.16 -12.85 12.45
C GLU A 269 29.31 -13.84 11.62
N ASN A 270 28.26 -14.41 12.23
CA ASN A 270 27.37 -15.36 11.57
C ASN A 270 25.89 -15.12 11.94
N LEU A 271 25.03 -15.03 10.94
CA LEU A 271 23.59 -14.95 11.11
C LEU A 271 23.05 -16.29 11.61
N LYS A 272 22.54 -16.30 12.84
CA LYS A 272 21.87 -17.49 13.40
C LYS A 272 20.62 -17.82 12.59
N SER A 273 20.42 -19.11 12.29
CA SER A 273 19.28 -19.59 11.49
C SER A 273 17.93 -19.22 12.13
N GLU A 274 17.91 -19.12 13.46
CA GLU A 274 16.76 -18.76 14.26
C GLU A 274 16.30 -17.31 13.99
N TYR A 275 17.23 -16.38 13.72
CA TYR A 275 16.87 -15.01 13.34
C TYR A 275 16.20 -14.97 11.98
N ILE A 276 16.74 -15.70 11.00
CA ILE A 276 16.13 -15.76 9.67
C ILE A 276 14.72 -16.33 9.77
N LYS A 277 14.54 -17.45 10.49
CA LYS A 277 13.22 -18.04 10.73
C LYS A 277 12.25 -17.06 11.40
N SER A 278 12.69 -16.30 12.41
CA SER A 278 11.82 -15.33 13.08
C SER A 278 11.43 -14.17 12.16
N PHE A 279 12.33 -13.72 11.28
CA PHE A 279 12.02 -12.70 10.28
C PHE A 279 11.01 -13.19 9.23
N HIS A 280 10.91 -14.50 8.99
CA HIS A 280 9.92 -15.06 8.07
C HIS A 280 8.55 -15.34 8.71
N TYR A 281 8.45 -15.31 10.04
CA TYR A 281 7.19 -15.64 10.72
C TYR A 281 6.11 -14.58 10.49
N GLU A 282 4.89 -15.04 10.17
CA GLU A 282 3.70 -14.21 10.05
C GLU A 282 2.48 -14.94 10.62
N SER A 283 1.61 -14.18 11.29
CA SER A 283 0.33 -14.68 11.74
C SER A 283 -0.62 -14.90 10.56
N LYS A 284 -1.44 -15.94 10.68
CA LYS A 284 -2.48 -16.26 9.70
C LYS A 284 -3.85 -15.91 10.27
N LEU A 285 -4.72 -15.38 9.42
CA LEU A 285 -6.11 -15.14 9.76
C LEU A 285 -6.84 -16.47 9.99
N MET A 286 -7.79 -16.46 10.94
CA MET A 286 -8.57 -17.63 11.33
C MET A 286 -9.17 -18.34 10.10
N PRO A 287 -8.97 -19.65 9.92
CA PRO A 287 -9.62 -20.42 8.85
C PRO A 287 -11.14 -20.36 8.94
N SER A 288 -11.83 -20.61 7.82
CA SER A 288 -13.30 -20.69 7.74
C SER A 288 -14.03 -19.45 8.29
N THR A 289 -13.40 -18.28 8.14
CA THR A 289 -14.00 -16.97 8.45
C THR A 289 -13.94 -16.09 7.22
N TRP A 290 -15.00 -15.31 6.99
CA TRP A 290 -15.00 -14.25 5.98
C TRP A 290 -13.93 -13.24 6.34
N ILE A 291 -13.09 -12.86 5.38
CA ILE A 291 -12.08 -11.82 5.59
C ILE A 291 -12.58 -10.54 4.93
N VAL A 292 -12.69 -9.47 5.70
CA VAL A 292 -12.96 -8.14 5.18
C VAL A 292 -11.69 -7.31 5.21
N ILE A 293 -11.26 -6.84 4.06
CA ILE A 293 -10.18 -5.86 3.91
C ILE A 293 -10.81 -4.48 3.76
N ARG A 294 -10.73 -3.65 4.79
CA ARG A 294 -11.19 -2.26 4.70
C ARG A 294 -10.00 -1.34 4.42
N ILE A 295 -10.09 -0.58 3.34
CA ILE A 295 -9.17 0.50 3.01
C ILE A 295 -9.82 1.86 3.22
N ASP A 296 -9.02 2.87 3.56
CA ASP A 296 -9.48 4.21 3.93
C ASP A 296 -8.44 5.28 3.51
N GLY A 297 -8.92 6.38 2.93
CA GLY A 297 -8.09 7.49 2.43
C GLY A 297 -7.35 8.23 3.53
N CYS A 298 -6.01 8.22 3.49
CA CYS A 298 -5.23 8.93 4.49
C CYS A 298 -5.29 10.45 4.28
N HIS A 299 -5.77 11.17 5.30
CA HIS A 299 -5.94 12.64 5.25
C HIS A 299 -6.76 13.11 4.04
N PHE A 300 -7.74 12.32 3.62
CA PHE A 300 -8.45 12.56 2.36
C PHE A 300 -9.23 13.88 2.34
N HIS A 301 -9.62 14.42 3.51
CA HIS A 301 -10.16 15.78 3.60
C HIS A 301 -9.23 16.83 2.97
N ARG A 302 -7.91 16.75 3.24
CA ARG A 302 -6.91 17.65 2.65
C ARG A 302 -6.79 17.39 1.15
N PHE A 303 -6.89 16.13 0.74
CA PHE A 303 -6.81 15.73 -0.67
C PHE A 303 -7.97 16.31 -1.47
N CYS A 304 -9.20 16.17 -0.96
CA CYS A 304 -10.39 16.75 -1.55
C CYS A 304 -10.31 18.28 -1.64
N ASP A 305 -9.84 18.96 -0.58
CA ASP A 305 -9.71 20.41 -0.59
C ASP A 305 -8.65 20.88 -1.59
N ALA A 306 -7.49 20.20 -1.62
CA ALA A 306 -6.41 20.49 -2.55
C ALA A 306 -6.84 20.30 -4.01
N HIS A 307 -7.66 19.30 -4.32
CA HIS A 307 -8.14 19.02 -5.68
C HIS A 307 -9.52 19.63 -5.98
N SER A 308 -10.04 20.46 -5.06
CA SER A 308 -11.31 21.17 -5.20
C SER A 308 -12.46 20.24 -5.59
N PHE A 309 -12.63 19.16 -4.83
CA PHE A 309 -13.74 18.23 -4.99
C PHE A 309 -15.05 18.90 -4.61
N GLU A 310 -16.11 18.60 -5.35
CA GLU A 310 -17.45 19.10 -5.08
C GLU A 310 -17.95 18.66 -3.70
N LYS A 311 -18.75 19.55 -3.09
CA LYS A 311 -19.32 19.33 -1.77
C LYS A 311 -20.85 19.41 -1.84
N PRO A 312 -21.59 18.50 -1.18
CA PRO A 312 -21.11 17.51 -0.20
C PRO A 312 -20.43 16.27 -0.81
N ASN A 313 -20.74 15.92 -2.05
CA ASN A 313 -20.21 14.75 -2.75
C ASN A 313 -19.70 15.14 -4.13
N ASP A 314 -18.63 14.50 -4.59
CA ASP A 314 -18.08 14.63 -5.93
C ASP A 314 -18.28 13.30 -6.66
N GLU A 315 -19.18 13.27 -7.63
CA GLU A 315 -19.56 12.04 -8.33
C GLU A 315 -18.41 11.46 -9.15
N GLN A 316 -17.55 12.31 -9.74
CA GLN A 316 -16.37 11.86 -10.48
C GLN A 316 -15.38 11.18 -9.54
N ALA A 317 -15.17 11.74 -8.34
CA ALA A 317 -14.30 11.13 -7.33
C ALA A 317 -14.81 9.76 -6.86
N LEU A 318 -16.13 9.64 -6.62
CA LEU A 318 -16.75 8.38 -6.23
C LEU A 318 -16.68 7.35 -7.37
N ASN A 319 -16.90 7.76 -8.62
CA ASN A 319 -16.77 6.87 -9.76
C ASN A 319 -15.32 6.41 -10.01
N LEU A 320 -14.32 7.25 -9.72
CA LEU A 320 -12.92 6.83 -9.70
C LEU A 320 -12.68 5.75 -8.62
N MET A 321 -13.17 5.97 -7.39
CA MET A 321 -13.09 4.95 -6.32
C MET A 321 -13.78 3.64 -6.73
N ASN A 322 -14.96 3.71 -7.36
CA ASN A 322 -15.68 2.55 -7.88
C ASN A 322 -14.89 1.82 -8.96
N SER A 323 -14.27 2.55 -9.89
CA SER A 323 -13.45 2.00 -10.96
C SER A 323 -12.18 1.31 -10.45
N CYS A 324 -11.62 1.81 -9.33
CA CYS A 324 -10.53 1.12 -8.62
C CYS A 324 -11.02 -0.16 -7.94
N ALA A 325 -12.18 -0.12 -7.29
CA ALA A 325 -12.75 -1.30 -6.65
C ALA A 325 -13.10 -2.40 -7.64
N VAL A 326 -13.62 -2.06 -8.82
CA VAL A 326 -13.83 -3.02 -9.93
C VAL A 326 -12.52 -3.70 -10.30
N ALA A 327 -11.45 -2.93 -10.52
CA ALA A 327 -10.14 -3.49 -10.86
C ALA A 327 -9.60 -4.41 -9.76
N VAL A 328 -9.80 -4.06 -8.47
CA VAL A 328 -9.41 -4.93 -7.34
C VAL A 328 -10.20 -6.24 -7.35
N VAL A 329 -11.51 -6.20 -7.60
CA VAL A 329 -12.34 -7.42 -7.65
C VAL A 329 -11.97 -8.32 -8.84
N GLU A 330 -11.57 -7.72 -9.96
CA GLU A 330 -11.08 -8.43 -11.14
C GLU A 330 -9.70 -9.07 -10.92
N GLU A 331 -8.77 -8.36 -10.27
CA GLU A 331 -7.41 -8.84 -9.99
C GLU A 331 -7.41 -9.93 -8.91
N PHE A 332 -8.15 -9.73 -7.83
CA PHE A 332 -8.20 -10.65 -6.68
C PHE A 332 -9.52 -11.43 -6.69
N THR A 333 -9.57 -12.49 -7.50
CA THR A 333 -10.79 -13.28 -7.74
C THR A 333 -11.42 -13.93 -6.51
N ASP A 334 -10.67 -14.05 -5.41
CA ASP A 334 -11.16 -14.51 -4.10
C ASP A 334 -12.12 -13.50 -3.44
N ILE A 335 -12.12 -12.24 -3.90
CA ILE A 335 -13.05 -11.19 -3.46
C ILE A 335 -14.41 -11.43 -4.13
N VAL A 336 -15.42 -11.69 -3.31
CA VAL A 336 -16.77 -12.00 -3.78
C VAL A 336 -17.70 -10.79 -3.77
N PHE A 337 -17.38 -9.79 -2.95
CA PHE A 337 -18.18 -8.58 -2.77
C PHE A 337 -17.28 -7.43 -2.32
N ALA A 338 -17.60 -6.21 -2.73
CA ALA A 338 -17.03 -5.01 -2.15
C ALA A 338 -18.09 -3.93 -1.94
N TYR A 339 -17.90 -3.11 -0.92
CA TYR A 339 -18.77 -1.99 -0.60
C TYR A 339 -17.96 -0.72 -0.35
N GLY A 340 -18.30 0.36 -1.04
CA GLY A 340 -17.62 1.65 -0.95
C GLY A 340 -18.53 2.78 -0.50
N VAL A 341 -17.97 3.67 0.32
CA VAL A 341 -18.60 4.93 0.75
C VAL A 341 -17.52 5.97 1.00
N SER A 342 -17.73 7.21 0.54
CA SER A 342 -16.77 8.30 0.72
C SER A 342 -15.39 7.91 0.15
N ASP A 343 -14.38 7.90 1.01
CA ASP A 343 -12.98 7.58 0.79
C ASP A 343 -12.60 6.19 1.33
N GLU A 344 -13.58 5.36 1.72
CA GLU A 344 -13.37 3.99 2.18
C GLU A 344 -13.98 2.94 1.23
N TYR A 345 -13.34 1.77 1.20
CA TYR A 345 -13.85 0.58 0.52
C TYR A 345 -13.59 -0.67 1.38
N SER A 346 -14.58 -1.57 1.42
CA SER A 346 -14.51 -2.85 2.13
C SER A 346 -14.60 -3.98 1.13
N PHE A 347 -13.56 -4.81 1.04
CA PHE A 347 -13.48 -5.97 0.16
C PHE A 347 -13.67 -7.26 0.96
N VAL A 348 -14.62 -8.08 0.56
CA VAL A 348 -14.99 -9.32 1.24
C VAL A 348 -14.43 -10.50 0.47
N LEU A 349 -13.50 -11.22 1.08
CA LEU A 349 -12.98 -12.47 0.55
C LEU A 349 -13.82 -13.64 1.07
N ASN A 350 -13.94 -14.67 0.23
CA ASN A 350 -14.61 -15.91 0.58
C ASN A 350 -14.02 -16.52 1.88
N LYS A 351 -14.86 -17.11 2.73
CA LYS A 351 -14.45 -17.73 3.99
C LYS A 351 -13.39 -18.82 3.83
N ASP A 352 -13.40 -19.51 2.69
CA ASP A 352 -12.50 -20.61 2.34
C ASP A 352 -11.28 -20.13 1.52
N SER A 353 -11.14 -18.82 1.29
CA SER A 353 -9.99 -18.23 0.59
C SER A 353 -8.68 -18.69 1.21
N SER A 354 -7.76 -19.11 0.34
CA SER A 354 -6.37 -19.43 0.69
C SER A 354 -5.38 -18.38 0.18
N LEU A 355 -5.90 -17.24 -0.30
CA LEU A 355 -5.12 -16.13 -0.84
C LEU A 355 -3.99 -15.78 0.13
N TYR A 356 -2.75 -15.81 -0.38
CA TYR A 356 -1.53 -15.56 0.38
C TYR A 356 -1.43 -16.35 1.70
N GLN A 357 -1.94 -17.58 1.71
CA GLN A 357 -1.99 -18.44 2.89
C GLN A 357 -2.68 -17.77 4.10
N ARG A 358 -3.62 -16.86 3.84
CA ARG A 358 -4.34 -16.07 4.84
C ARG A 358 -3.43 -15.17 5.69
N ARG A 359 -2.24 -14.79 5.19
CA ARG A 359 -1.37 -13.80 5.85
C ARG A 359 -1.99 -12.41 5.70
N ALA A 360 -2.40 -11.84 6.83
CA ALA A 360 -3.10 -10.56 6.86
C ALA A 360 -2.29 -9.44 6.18
N SER A 361 -0.99 -9.39 6.47
CA SER A 361 -0.10 -8.36 5.95
C SER A 361 -0.03 -8.38 4.42
N GLU A 362 0.16 -9.55 3.81
CA GLU A 362 0.22 -9.73 2.35
C GLU A 362 -1.12 -9.39 1.70
N ILE A 363 -2.25 -9.88 2.21
CA ILE A 363 -3.57 -9.57 1.62
C ILE A 363 -3.85 -8.07 1.67
N VAL A 364 -3.72 -7.45 2.85
CA VAL A 364 -4.02 -6.02 3.03
C VAL A 364 -3.09 -5.15 2.19
N SER A 365 -1.79 -5.43 2.20
CA SER A 365 -0.80 -4.65 1.45
C SER A 365 -0.96 -4.77 -0.05
N SER A 366 -1.25 -5.98 -0.58
CA SER A 366 -1.53 -6.17 -2.01
C SER A 366 -2.75 -5.39 -2.47
N VAL A 367 -3.86 -5.49 -1.72
CA VAL A 367 -5.12 -4.80 -2.06
C VAL A 367 -4.94 -3.28 -2.01
N VAL A 368 -4.36 -2.75 -0.93
CA VAL A 368 -4.19 -1.29 -0.78
C VAL A 368 -3.18 -0.73 -1.78
N SER A 369 -2.10 -1.45 -2.05
CA SER A 369 -1.07 -1.07 -3.02
C SER A 369 -1.65 -1.02 -4.43
N PHE A 370 -2.34 -2.09 -4.85
CA PHE A 370 -3.00 -2.15 -6.16
C PHE A 370 -4.10 -1.10 -6.30
N PHE A 371 -4.94 -0.88 -5.27
CA PHE A 371 -5.94 0.18 -5.30
C PHE A 371 -5.31 1.56 -5.49
N SER A 372 -4.19 1.82 -4.80
CA SER A 372 -3.46 3.10 -4.89
C SER A 372 -2.87 3.33 -6.28
N SER A 373 -2.31 2.30 -6.91
CA SER A 373 -1.76 2.41 -8.26
C SER A 373 -2.86 2.63 -9.30
N VAL A 374 -3.96 1.88 -9.23
CA VAL A 374 -5.10 2.06 -10.14
C VAL A 374 -5.73 3.45 -10.00
N TYR A 375 -5.87 3.98 -8.77
CA TYR A 375 -6.40 5.32 -8.53
C TYR A 375 -5.63 6.40 -9.26
N LEU A 376 -4.29 6.30 -9.25
CA LEU A 376 -3.40 7.22 -9.94
C LEU A 376 -3.43 7.04 -11.45
N MET A 377 -3.39 5.80 -11.92
CA MET A 377 -3.41 5.49 -13.36
C MET A 377 -4.70 5.96 -14.02
N LYS A 378 -5.85 5.79 -13.33
CA LYS A 378 -7.16 6.22 -13.82
C LYS A 378 -7.48 7.69 -13.55
N TRP A 379 -6.64 8.43 -12.83
CA TRP A 379 -6.94 9.83 -12.45
C TRP A 379 -7.34 10.71 -13.65
N LYS A 380 -6.60 10.64 -14.75
CA LYS A 380 -6.86 11.45 -15.96
C LYS A 380 -8.09 11.03 -16.76
N GLU A 381 -8.57 9.80 -16.58
CA GLU A 381 -9.83 9.33 -17.16
C GLU A 381 -11.02 10.06 -16.52
N PHE A 382 -10.99 10.22 -15.19
CA PHE A 382 -12.08 10.84 -14.44
C PHE A 382 -11.91 12.36 -14.31
N PHE A 383 -10.67 12.84 -14.26
CA PHE A 383 -10.34 14.26 -14.09
C PHE A 383 -9.38 14.76 -15.18
N PRO A 384 -9.81 14.83 -16.46
CA PRO A 384 -8.93 15.22 -17.57
C PRO A 384 -8.30 16.61 -17.39
N GLN A 385 -9.06 17.53 -16.78
CA GLN A 385 -8.67 18.93 -16.58
C GLN A 385 -8.05 19.23 -15.21
N LYS A 386 -7.98 18.25 -14.29
CA LYS A 386 -7.33 18.44 -12.98
C LYS A 386 -5.99 17.71 -12.95
N ASP A 387 -4.93 18.44 -12.65
CA ASP A 387 -3.65 17.83 -12.34
C ASP A 387 -3.65 17.31 -10.92
N LEU A 388 -3.02 16.16 -10.73
CA LEU A 388 -2.80 15.59 -9.41
C LEU A 388 -1.69 16.39 -8.72
N LYS A 389 -2.02 17.02 -7.59
CA LYS A 389 -1.10 17.89 -6.84
C LYS A 389 -0.12 17.09 -5.98
N TYR A 390 -0.58 16.02 -5.36
CA TYR A 390 0.24 15.11 -4.57
C TYR A 390 -0.37 13.70 -4.57
N PRO A 391 0.44 12.65 -4.42
CA PRO A 391 -0.04 11.27 -4.42
C PRO A 391 -1.01 11.00 -3.25
N PRO A 392 -2.22 10.47 -3.50
CA PRO A 392 -3.06 9.94 -2.43
C PRO A 392 -2.46 8.63 -1.93
N TYR A 393 -2.79 8.27 -0.70
CA TYR A 393 -2.42 6.99 -0.12
C TYR A 393 -3.48 6.59 0.91
N PHE A 394 -3.57 5.30 1.17
CA PHE A 394 -4.65 4.66 1.90
C PHE A 394 -4.06 3.77 2.98
N ASP A 395 -4.73 3.67 4.14
CA ASP A 395 -4.47 2.57 5.04
C ASP A 395 -5.37 1.38 4.72
N GLY A 396 -5.00 0.23 5.27
CA GLY A 396 -5.80 -0.97 5.19
C GLY A 396 -5.77 -1.75 6.50
N ARG A 397 -6.84 -2.51 6.74
CA ARG A 397 -6.91 -3.51 7.81
C ARG A 397 -7.73 -4.71 7.40
N SER A 398 -7.48 -5.85 8.02
CA SER A 398 -8.27 -7.07 7.86
C SER A 398 -9.11 -7.34 9.11
N VAL A 399 -10.35 -7.80 8.92
CA VAL A 399 -11.25 -8.24 10.00
C VAL A 399 -11.86 -9.59 9.63
N CYS A 400 -11.91 -10.53 10.57
CA CYS A 400 -12.52 -11.85 10.36
C CYS A 400 -13.94 -11.89 10.92
N TYR A 401 -14.92 -12.30 10.10
CA TYR A 401 -16.29 -12.53 10.52
C TYR A 401 -16.67 -14.01 10.41
N PRO A 402 -17.13 -14.66 11.49
CA PRO A 402 -17.30 -16.12 11.52
C PRO A 402 -18.59 -16.61 10.87
N SER A 403 -19.53 -15.73 10.49
CA SER A 403 -20.76 -16.13 9.81
C SER A 403 -21.22 -15.07 8.83
N SER A 404 -21.96 -15.50 7.79
CA SER A 404 -22.55 -14.60 6.79
C SER A 404 -23.54 -13.61 7.41
N LYS A 405 -24.18 -13.96 8.54
CA LYS A 405 -25.04 -13.05 9.29
C LYS A 405 -24.25 -11.87 9.86
N ILE A 406 -23.13 -12.13 10.55
CA ILE A 406 -22.30 -11.08 11.15
C ILE A 406 -21.64 -10.23 10.05
N LEU A 407 -21.21 -10.86 8.95
CA LEU A 407 -20.71 -10.14 7.77
C LEU A 407 -21.78 -9.19 7.20
N ARG A 408 -23.04 -9.64 7.05
CA ARG A 408 -24.14 -8.78 6.61
C ARG A 408 -24.42 -7.64 7.59
N ASP A 409 -24.32 -7.88 8.90
CA ASP A 409 -24.43 -6.83 9.90
C ASP A 409 -23.30 -5.80 9.78
N TYR A 410 -22.08 -6.22 9.44
CA TYR A 410 -20.97 -5.31 9.13
C TYR A 410 -21.26 -4.47 7.89
N LEU A 411 -21.72 -5.07 6.80
CA LEU A 411 -22.05 -4.33 5.58
C LEU A 411 -23.22 -3.36 5.80
N ALA A 412 -24.23 -3.77 6.58
CA ALA A 412 -25.31 -2.91 7.02
C ALA A 412 -24.80 -1.75 7.89
N TRP A 413 -23.86 -2.01 8.80
CA TRP A 413 -23.21 -0.96 9.59
C TRP A 413 -22.56 0.11 8.69
N ARG A 414 -21.82 -0.32 7.66
CA ARG A 414 -21.19 0.60 6.69
C ARG A 414 -22.24 1.41 5.91
N GLN A 415 -23.34 0.80 5.45
CA GLN A 415 -24.39 1.52 4.72
C GLN A 415 -25.23 2.45 5.62
N VAL A 416 -25.44 2.10 6.89
CA VAL A 416 -26.06 3.00 7.86
C VAL A 416 -25.17 4.23 8.10
N ASP A 417 -23.85 4.02 8.22
CA ASP A 417 -22.89 5.11 8.38
C ASP A 417 -22.87 6.03 7.15
N CYS A 418 -22.92 5.45 5.94
CA CYS A 418 -23.12 6.18 4.68
C CYS A 418 -24.34 7.12 4.74
N HIS A 419 -25.50 6.58 5.11
CA HIS A 419 -26.73 7.36 5.17
C HIS A 419 -26.65 8.50 6.18
N ILE A 420 -26.12 8.24 7.38
CA ILE A 420 -25.97 9.24 8.44
C ILE A 420 -25.01 10.36 7.99
N ASN A 421 -23.84 9.99 7.46
CA ASN A 421 -22.82 10.93 7.05
C ASN A 421 -23.25 11.75 5.84
N ASN A 422 -23.86 11.14 4.82
CA ASN A 422 -24.36 11.85 3.65
C ASN A 422 -25.46 12.86 4.02
N GLN A 423 -26.42 12.46 4.86
CA GLN A 423 -27.46 13.37 5.32
C GLN A 423 -26.87 14.57 6.09
N TYR A 424 -25.98 14.30 7.04
CA TYR A 424 -25.31 15.36 7.81
C TYR A 424 -24.50 16.30 6.89
N ASN A 425 -23.67 15.75 6.01
CA ASN A 425 -22.81 16.51 5.12
C ASN A 425 -23.62 17.34 4.12
N THR A 426 -24.74 16.83 3.62
CA THR A 426 -25.62 17.58 2.73
C THR A 426 -26.18 18.79 3.45
N CYS A 427 -26.76 18.63 4.65
CA CYS A 427 -27.23 19.76 5.44
C CYS A 427 -26.10 20.76 5.72
N PHE A 428 -24.94 20.25 6.16
CA PHE A 428 -23.78 21.06 6.53
C PHE A 428 -23.33 21.94 5.37
N TRP A 429 -23.16 21.38 4.17
CA TRP A 429 -22.69 22.13 3.02
C TRP A 429 -23.75 23.05 2.44
N MET A 430 -25.04 22.74 2.56
CA MET A 430 -26.10 23.68 2.19
C MET A 430 -26.13 24.91 3.10
N LEU A 431 -25.94 24.72 4.42
CA LEU A 431 -25.77 25.83 5.35
C LEU A 431 -24.53 26.67 5.03
N VAL A 432 -23.40 26.04 4.70
CA VAL A 432 -22.20 26.78 4.29
C VAL A 432 -22.44 27.56 2.99
N LYS A 433 -23.11 26.95 2.01
CA LYS A 433 -23.46 27.61 0.73
C LYS A 433 -24.46 28.76 0.90
N SER A 434 -25.28 28.76 1.95
CA SER A 434 -26.18 29.88 2.27
C SER A 434 -25.50 31.06 2.97
N GLY A 435 -24.17 31.01 3.14
CA GLY A 435 -23.36 32.08 3.71
C GLY A 435 -22.98 31.89 5.18
N LYS A 436 -23.38 30.78 5.81
CA LYS A 436 -22.99 30.48 7.20
C LYS A 436 -21.55 30.01 7.30
N SER A 437 -20.91 30.32 8.42
CA SER A 437 -19.57 29.80 8.70
C SER A 437 -19.61 28.29 8.99
N LYS A 438 -18.48 27.58 8.79
CA LYS A 438 -18.38 26.15 9.15
C LYS A 438 -18.75 25.88 10.61
N THR A 439 -18.33 26.74 11.53
CA THR A 439 -18.63 26.63 12.96
C THR A 439 -20.10 26.85 13.26
N GLU A 440 -20.72 27.84 12.62
CA GLU A 440 -22.16 28.09 12.75
C GLU A 440 -22.99 26.91 12.22
N SER A 441 -22.64 26.37 11.05
CA SER A 441 -23.29 25.20 10.47
C SER A 441 -23.18 23.96 11.38
N GLN A 442 -22.01 23.74 11.99
CA GLN A 442 -21.82 22.68 12.99
C GLN A 442 -22.73 22.85 14.21
N ASN A 443 -22.86 24.08 14.71
CA ASN A 443 -23.70 24.38 15.87
C ASN A 443 -25.19 24.19 15.58
N ILE A 444 -25.66 24.58 14.39
CA ILE A 444 -27.05 24.37 13.96
C ILE A 444 -27.37 22.87 13.89
N LEU A 445 -26.45 22.06 13.37
CA LEU A 445 -26.66 20.62 13.23
C LEU A 445 -26.43 19.83 14.52
N LYS A 446 -25.90 20.46 15.57
CA LYS A 446 -25.57 19.78 16.81
C LYS A 446 -26.85 19.29 17.51
N GLY A 447 -26.90 17.98 17.80
CA GLY A 447 -28.05 17.35 18.45
C GLY A 447 -29.24 17.03 17.53
N THR A 448 -29.16 17.45 16.25
CA THR A 448 -30.28 17.27 15.33
C THR A 448 -30.54 15.81 14.96
N GLN A 449 -31.82 15.45 14.88
CA GLN A 449 -32.31 14.13 14.46
C GLN A 449 -32.61 14.09 12.96
N THR A 450 -32.86 12.89 12.44
CA THR A 450 -33.15 12.68 11.01
C THR A 450 -34.33 13.52 10.49
N PRO A 451 -35.48 13.64 11.18
CA PRO A 451 -36.59 14.48 10.69
C PRO A 451 -36.22 15.95 10.55
N GLU A 452 -35.51 16.51 11.54
CA GLU A 452 -35.06 17.91 11.54
C GLU A 452 -34.08 18.19 10.39
N LYS A 453 -33.20 17.22 10.08
CA LYS A 453 -32.30 17.31 8.91
C LYS A 453 -33.08 17.28 7.59
N ILE A 454 -34.12 16.45 7.47
CA ILE A 454 -34.97 16.41 6.27
C ILE A 454 -35.71 17.72 6.09
N GLU A 455 -36.29 18.27 7.17
CA GLU A 455 -36.97 19.56 7.14
C GLU A 455 -36.00 20.68 6.72
N LEU A 456 -34.79 20.69 7.29
CA LEU A 456 -33.76 21.66 6.91
C LEU A 456 -33.39 21.57 5.42
N LEU A 457 -33.23 20.36 4.87
CA LEU A 457 -32.96 20.18 3.44
C LEU A 457 -34.12 20.67 2.57
N SER A 458 -35.35 20.45 3.01
CA SER A 458 -36.55 20.94 2.33
C SER A 458 -36.59 22.48 2.24
N GLN A 459 -36.10 23.18 3.27
CA GLN A 459 -35.95 24.65 3.23
C GLN A 459 -34.98 25.13 2.14
N PHE A 460 -34.05 24.27 1.69
CA PHE A 460 -33.17 24.51 0.56
C PHE A 460 -33.69 23.94 -0.76
N GLY A 461 -34.94 23.46 -0.80
CA GLY A 461 -35.54 22.83 -1.98
C GLY A 461 -34.94 21.45 -2.32
N ILE A 462 -34.30 20.79 -1.36
CA ILE A 462 -33.68 19.47 -1.56
C ILE A 462 -34.55 18.40 -0.91
N ASP A 463 -35.08 17.50 -1.73
CA ASP A 463 -35.61 16.22 -1.25
C ASP A 463 -34.47 15.20 -1.14
N TYR A 464 -34.13 14.84 0.10
CA TYR A 464 -33.10 13.85 0.37
C TYR A 464 -33.36 12.51 -0.31
N HIS A 465 -34.62 12.09 -0.46
CA HIS A 465 -34.96 10.80 -1.07
C HIS A 465 -34.73 10.79 -2.60
N ASN A 466 -34.65 11.96 -3.23
CA ASN A 466 -34.38 12.11 -4.66
C ASN A 466 -32.90 12.36 -4.97
N LEU A 467 -32.03 12.42 -3.96
CA LEU A 467 -30.59 12.48 -4.21
C LEU A 467 -30.11 11.22 -4.97
N PRO A 468 -29.07 11.34 -5.81
CA PRO A 468 -28.48 10.20 -6.51
C PRO A 468 -28.21 9.01 -5.58
N SER A 469 -28.54 7.80 -6.05
CA SER A 469 -28.44 6.58 -5.26
C SER A 469 -27.02 6.30 -4.76
N ILE A 470 -26.00 6.62 -5.55
CA ILE A 470 -24.58 6.52 -5.17
C ILE A 470 -24.25 7.30 -3.89
N PHE A 471 -24.88 8.47 -3.67
CA PHE A 471 -24.66 9.27 -2.46
C PHE A 471 -25.42 8.73 -1.25
N ARG A 472 -26.57 8.10 -1.46
CA ARG A 472 -27.44 7.62 -0.37
C ARG A 472 -27.13 6.21 0.10
N PHE A 473 -26.72 5.36 -0.84
CA PHE A 473 -26.53 3.93 -0.60
C PHE A 473 -25.06 3.51 -0.73
N GLY A 474 -24.18 4.35 -1.26
CA GLY A 474 -22.81 3.96 -1.61
C GLY A 474 -22.79 3.06 -2.85
N SER A 475 -21.73 2.27 -2.98
CA SER A 475 -21.49 1.43 -4.16
C SER A 475 -21.21 -0.01 -3.75
N SER A 476 -21.97 -0.95 -4.28
CA SER A 476 -21.73 -2.39 -4.18
C SER A 476 -21.08 -2.89 -5.46
N VAL A 477 -19.99 -3.64 -5.34
CA VAL A 477 -19.24 -4.20 -6.47
C VAL A 477 -19.17 -5.71 -6.31
N PHE A 478 -19.64 -6.47 -7.29
CA PHE A 478 -19.67 -7.93 -7.21
C PHE A 478 -19.74 -8.58 -8.59
N TRP A 479 -19.42 -9.88 -8.64
CA TRP A 479 -19.55 -10.69 -9.84
C TRP A 479 -21.03 -10.98 -10.13
N ASN A 480 -21.54 -10.50 -11.25
CA ASN A 480 -22.85 -10.87 -11.75
C ASN A 480 -22.72 -11.96 -12.83
N LYS A 481 -23.63 -12.94 -12.81
CA LYS A 481 -23.72 -13.95 -13.87
C LYS A 481 -24.57 -13.36 -14.99
N GLU A 482 -24.01 -13.24 -16.19
CA GLU A 482 -24.83 -12.98 -17.37
C GLU A 482 -25.35 -14.31 -17.95
N GLU A 483 -26.64 -14.37 -18.25
CA GLU A 483 -27.20 -15.43 -19.10
C GLU A 483 -26.82 -15.10 -20.55
N GLY A 484 -25.89 -15.87 -21.12
CA GLY A 484 -25.56 -15.77 -22.54
C GLY A 484 -26.74 -16.22 -23.42
N PRO A 485 -26.84 -15.77 -24.68
CA PRO A 485 -27.85 -16.26 -25.61
C PRO A 485 -27.76 -17.78 -25.76
N LEU A 486 -28.92 -18.45 -25.74
CA LEU A 486 -29.17 -19.91 -25.72
C LEU A 486 -28.55 -20.74 -26.87
N SER A 487 -27.64 -20.19 -27.68
CA SER A 487 -27.10 -20.85 -28.87
C SER A 487 -25.58 -20.69 -29.01
N ALA A 488 -24.83 -21.17 -28.02
CA ALA A 488 -23.49 -21.76 -28.17
C ALA A 488 -23.06 -22.27 -26.79
N MET A 489 -22.28 -23.36 -26.74
CA MET A 489 -21.76 -23.99 -25.52
C MET A 489 -21.52 -23.00 -24.38
N ALA A 490 -22.20 -23.24 -23.26
CA ALA A 490 -22.32 -22.38 -22.10
C ALA A 490 -20.98 -22.03 -21.44
N ASN A 491 -20.34 -20.97 -21.90
CA ASN A 491 -19.42 -20.18 -21.08
C ASN A 491 -20.24 -19.09 -20.39
N CYS A 492 -20.64 -19.34 -19.15
CA CYS A 492 -21.21 -18.30 -18.29
C CYS A 492 -20.10 -17.27 -17.98
N HIS A 493 -20.09 -16.16 -18.72
CA HIS A 493 -19.17 -15.07 -18.45
C HIS A 493 -19.66 -14.32 -17.20
N LYS A 494 -18.83 -14.31 -16.15
CA LYS A 494 -19.05 -13.46 -14.98
C LYS A 494 -18.49 -12.07 -15.31
N ARG A 495 -19.28 -11.02 -15.06
CA ARG A 495 -18.83 -9.62 -15.19
C ARG A 495 -18.93 -8.93 -13.83
N VAL A 496 -17.91 -8.16 -13.46
CA VAL A 496 -17.97 -7.30 -12.28
C VAL A 496 -18.95 -6.16 -12.55
N THR A 497 -19.95 -5.99 -11.69
CA THR A 497 -21.01 -4.98 -11.81
C THR A 497 -20.97 -4.06 -10.60
N VAL A 498 -21.26 -2.77 -10.82
CA VAL A 498 -21.44 -1.76 -9.76
C VAL A 498 -22.93 -1.46 -9.62
N GLU A 499 -23.45 -1.54 -8.40
CA GLU A 499 -24.85 -1.25 -8.08
C GLU A 499 -24.96 -0.30 -6.88
N HIS A 500 -25.98 0.56 -6.86
CA HIS A 500 -26.25 1.52 -5.79
C HIS A 500 -27.59 1.24 -5.14
N SER A 501 -27.68 0.15 -4.38
CA SER A 501 -28.93 -0.33 -3.79
C SER A 501 -28.83 -0.55 -2.28
N ASN A 502 -29.98 -0.75 -1.64
CA ASN A 502 -30.08 -0.98 -0.21
C ASN A 502 -29.66 -2.43 0.13
N ILE A 503 -28.44 -2.61 0.62
CA ILE A 503 -27.88 -3.90 1.02
C ILE A 503 -28.23 -4.28 2.46
N ILE A 504 -28.91 -3.42 3.20
CA ILE A 504 -29.49 -3.77 4.51
C ILE A 504 -30.72 -4.67 4.30
N ASP A 505 -31.50 -4.42 3.25
CA ASP A 505 -32.68 -5.21 2.92
C ASP A 505 -32.30 -6.62 2.46
N THR A 506 -33.11 -7.60 2.84
CA THR A 506 -32.90 -9.00 2.44
C THR A 506 -33.19 -9.21 0.96
N ASN A 507 -33.96 -8.33 0.32
CA ASN A 507 -34.25 -8.40 -1.11
C ASN A 507 -32.99 -8.37 -1.97
N PHE A 508 -32.00 -7.54 -1.64
CA PHE A 508 -30.71 -7.51 -2.34
C PHE A 508 -30.03 -8.88 -2.31
N TRP A 509 -29.88 -9.47 -1.12
CA TRP A 509 -29.22 -10.76 -0.95
C TRP A 509 -29.99 -11.93 -1.58
N LYS A 510 -31.32 -11.84 -1.65
CA LYS A 510 -32.16 -12.82 -2.36
C LYS A 510 -32.02 -12.71 -3.88
N ALA A 511 -31.85 -11.50 -4.41
CA ALA A 511 -31.61 -11.28 -5.84
C ALA A 511 -30.22 -11.74 -6.28
N HIS A 512 -29.25 -11.77 -5.35
CA HIS A 512 -27.86 -12.15 -5.63
C HIS A 512 -27.37 -13.28 -4.70
N PRO A 513 -27.98 -14.48 -4.75
CA PRO A 513 -27.69 -15.55 -3.80
C PRO A 513 -26.24 -16.02 -3.89
N THR A 514 -25.63 -15.94 -5.07
CA THR A 514 -24.25 -16.40 -5.33
C THR A 514 -23.15 -15.59 -4.64
N ILE A 515 -23.46 -14.42 -4.07
CA ILE A 515 -22.45 -13.56 -3.42
C ILE A 515 -21.95 -14.19 -2.12
N LEU A 516 -22.88 -14.69 -1.29
CA LEU A 516 -22.60 -15.25 0.03
C LEU A 516 -22.95 -16.74 0.13
N GLU A 517 -23.22 -17.39 -1.01
CA GLU A 517 -23.48 -18.82 -1.09
C GLU A 517 -22.33 -19.60 -0.46
N GLU A 518 -22.67 -20.40 0.54
CA GLU A 518 -21.77 -21.42 1.06
C GLU A 518 -21.79 -22.54 0.02
N ILE A 519 -20.68 -22.75 -0.69
CA ILE A 519 -20.54 -23.95 -1.51
C ILE A 519 -20.51 -25.12 -0.52
N THR A 520 -21.67 -25.70 -0.24
CA THR A 520 -21.74 -27.01 0.40
C THR A 520 -21.15 -28.00 -0.59
N HIS A 521 -19.88 -28.33 -0.42
CA HIS A 521 -19.32 -29.52 -1.03
C HIS A 521 -20.14 -30.72 -0.52
N CYS A 522 -20.92 -31.33 -1.41
CA CYS A 522 -21.52 -32.65 -1.19
C CYS A 522 -20.44 -33.72 -1.09
#